data_AF-A0A257SJB6-F1
#
_entry.id   AF-A0A257SJB6-F1
#
_cell.length_a   1.000
_cell.length_b   1.000
_cell.length_c   1.000
_cell.angle_alpha   90.00
_cell.angle_beta   90.00
_cell.angle_gamma   90.00
#
_symmetry.space_group_name_H-M   'P 1'
#
loop_
_entity.id
_entity.type
_entity.pdbx_description
1 polymer ?
#
loop_
_entity_poly.entity_id
_entity_poly.type
_entity_poly.pdbx_seq_one_letter_code
_entity_poly.pdbx_strand_id
1 'polypeptide(L)'
;MLTHFSGRLVALSMAEGQGSPTGQAAMQLQSALQRFHHRYGDNPQAINALQERIMGSLPPELQRLGMALTAAPVTLQSLPEDLRTRYVTPQGQARIEVFPRANLSSNAAMLDFVRNVQQVAPQAAGAPVMLVEGGEAVLAAFQEATAIAMISISLLLFLVLRCWRDTLLVMAPLLLAALFTVAGMSYLGLSFNLGNIIVLPLLIGLGVAFAIYIVARWRSGTDVAHMLQTSTPFAVFFSGITTLSAFGSMAISLDPGMASLGKTLSLALAMVLLCILVVLPALLLLFTHSPREQGIAQDEGR
;
A
#
# COMPACT_ATOMS: atom_id res chain seq x y z
N MET A 1 37.34 -53.62 -27.65
CA MET A 1 36.07 -52.95 -28.04
C MET A 1 36.28 -51.47 -28.41
N LEU A 2 36.95 -50.67 -27.58
CA LEU A 2 37.23 -49.24 -27.81
C LEU A 2 38.07 -48.94 -29.06
N THR A 3 39.06 -49.78 -29.37
CA THR A 3 39.88 -49.69 -30.59
C THR A 3 39.08 -49.89 -31.87
N HIS A 4 38.15 -50.85 -31.87
CA HIS A 4 37.23 -51.09 -32.98
C HIS A 4 36.25 -49.93 -33.16
N PHE A 5 35.76 -49.34 -32.07
CA PHE A 5 34.87 -48.18 -32.10
C PHE A 5 35.56 -46.91 -32.61
N SER A 6 36.82 -46.68 -32.21
CA SER A 6 37.67 -45.58 -32.70
C SER A 6 37.88 -45.65 -34.22
N GLY A 7 38.11 -46.84 -34.77
CA GLY A 7 38.20 -47.05 -36.22
C GLY A 7 36.91 -46.68 -36.98
N ARG A 8 35.74 -46.96 -36.39
CA ARG A 8 34.45 -46.59 -36.99
C ARG A 8 34.18 -45.08 -36.96
N LEU A 9 34.65 -44.37 -35.94
CA LEU A 9 34.53 -42.90 -35.87
C LEU A 9 35.39 -42.19 -36.93
N VAL A 10 36.56 -42.73 -37.25
CA VAL A 10 37.40 -42.24 -38.37
C VAL A 10 36.73 -42.51 -39.72
N ALA A 11 36.15 -43.70 -39.91
CA ALA A 11 35.41 -43.99 -41.13
C ALA A 11 34.18 -43.06 -41.28
N LEU A 12 33.49 -42.75 -40.18
CA LEU A 12 32.36 -41.83 -40.17
C LEU A 12 32.76 -40.39 -40.53
N SER A 13 33.88 -39.90 -40.00
CA SER A 13 34.37 -38.53 -40.31
C SER A 13 34.86 -38.40 -41.75
N MET A 14 35.37 -39.48 -42.34
CA MET A 14 35.73 -39.53 -43.77
C MET A 14 34.49 -39.56 -44.66
N ALA A 15 33.43 -40.26 -44.26
CA ALA A 15 32.19 -40.36 -45.03
C ALA A 15 31.34 -39.07 -45.02
N GLU A 16 31.22 -38.40 -43.87
CA GLU A 16 30.45 -37.14 -43.71
C GLU A 16 31.22 -35.88 -44.16
N GLY A 17 32.49 -36.04 -44.53
CA GLY A 17 33.39 -34.93 -44.86
C GLY A 17 34.01 -34.28 -43.62
N GLN A 18 35.34 -34.17 -43.62
CA GLN A 18 36.11 -33.70 -42.46
C GLN A 18 35.82 -32.25 -42.03
N GLY A 19 35.27 -31.45 -42.94
CA GLY A 19 34.86 -30.06 -42.69
C GLY A 19 33.43 -29.90 -42.18
N SER A 20 32.61 -30.96 -42.14
CA SER A 20 31.23 -30.89 -41.65
C SER A 20 31.18 -30.89 -40.12
N PRO A 21 30.14 -30.30 -39.51
CA PRO A 21 29.97 -30.31 -38.05
C PRO A 21 30.00 -31.73 -37.47
N THR A 22 29.40 -32.70 -38.17
CA THR A 22 29.39 -34.12 -37.79
C THR A 22 30.77 -34.75 -37.90
N GLY A 23 31.49 -34.48 -38.99
CA GLY A 23 32.84 -35.01 -39.23
C GLY A 23 33.85 -34.50 -38.19
N GLN A 24 33.77 -33.22 -37.83
CA GLN A 24 34.60 -32.61 -36.79
C GLN A 24 34.27 -33.19 -35.40
N ALA A 25 32.99 -33.35 -35.07
CA ALA A 25 32.57 -33.95 -33.80
C ALA A 25 33.06 -35.40 -33.66
N ALA A 26 33.00 -36.19 -34.75
CA ALA A 26 33.49 -37.56 -34.77
C ALA A 26 35.00 -37.65 -34.52
N MET A 27 35.80 -36.75 -35.10
CA MET A 27 37.25 -36.69 -34.83
C MET A 27 37.56 -36.22 -33.41
N GLN A 28 36.84 -35.23 -32.90
CA GLN A 28 37.02 -34.77 -31.51
C GLN A 28 36.75 -35.90 -30.52
N LEU A 29 35.66 -36.63 -30.71
CA LEU A 29 35.30 -37.78 -29.88
C LEU A 29 36.34 -38.91 -29.99
N GLN A 30 36.82 -39.20 -31.19
CA GLN A 30 37.89 -40.18 -31.42
C GLN A 30 39.17 -39.80 -30.67
N SER A 31 39.61 -38.54 -30.76
CA SER A 31 40.81 -38.04 -30.06
C SER A 31 40.65 -38.09 -28.53
N ALA A 32 39.44 -37.85 -28.02
CA ALA A 32 39.14 -37.93 -26.60
C ALA A 32 39.16 -39.39 -26.09
N LEU A 33 38.61 -40.32 -26.88
CA LEU A 33 38.64 -41.76 -26.56
C LEU A 33 40.06 -42.34 -26.61
N GLN A 34 40.90 -41.90 -27.55
CA GLN A 34 42.31 -42.30 -27.59
C GLN A 34 43.09 -41.79 -26.38
N ARG A 35 42.89 -40.52 -25.99
CA ARG A 35 43.49 -39.96 -24.76
C ARG A 35 43.04 -40.68 -23.50
N PHE A 36 41.77 -41.04 -23.43
CA PHE A 36 41.22 -41.81 -22.31
C PHE A 36 41.84 -43.21 -22.23
N HIS A 37 41.90 -43.94 -23.35
CA HIS A 37 42.49 -45.28 -23.40
C HIS A 37 43.99 -45.26 -23.06
N HIS A 38 44.75 -44.27 -23.52
CA HIS A 38 46.16 -44.13 -23.15
C HIS A 38 46.34 -43.85 -21.64
N ARG A 39 45.43 -43.09 -21.02
CA ARG A 39 45.55 -42.69 -19.60
C ARG A 39 45.04 -43.75 -18.61
N TYR A 40 44.01 -44.51 -18.97
CA TYR A 40 43.33 -45.43 -18.06
C TYR A 40 43.39 -46.91 -18.50
N GLY A 41 43.95 -47.19 -19.69
CA GLY A 41 44.09 -48.55 -20.22
C GLY A 41 42.76 -49.28 -20.33
N ASP A 42 42.76 -50.56 -19.96
CA ASP A 42 41.57 -51.43 -19.88
C ASP A 42 40.99 -51.50 -18.46
N ASN A 43 41.17 -50.45 -17.64
CA ASN A 43 40.62 -50.44 -16.28
C ASN A 43 39.08 -50.48 -16.30
N PRO A 44 38.45 -51.56 -15.78
CA PRO A 44 37.01 -51.76 -15.89
C PRO A 44 36.18 -50.71 -15.15
N GLN A 45 36.68 -50.13 -14.05
CA GLN A 45 35.98 -49.06 -13.32
C GLN A 45 35.95 -47.76 -14.12
N ALA A 46 37.06 -47.42 -14.79
CA ALA A 46 37.15 -46.23 -15.62
C ALA A 46 36.25 -46.35 -16.86
N ILE A 47 36.23 -47.52 -17.50
CA ILE A 47 35.37 -47.81 -18.66
C ILE A 47 33.90 -47.72 -18.30
N ASN A 48 33.49 -48.30 -17.16
CA ASN A 48 32.11 -48.21 -16.67
C ASN A 48 31.69 -46.76 -16.38
N ALA A 49 32.56 -45.96 -15.74
CA ALA A 49 32.29 -44.54 -15.49
C ALA A 49 32.18 -43.71 -16.78
N LEU A 50 32.99 -44.02 -17.80
CA LEU A 50 32.90 -43.39 -19.11
C LEU A 50 31.58 -43.77 -19.82
N GLN A 51 31.22 -45.05 -19.78
CA GLN A 51 29.98 -45.56 -20.34
C GLN A 51 28.76 -44.91 -19.68
N GLU A 52 28.74 -44.78 -18.36
CA GLU A 52 27.65 -44.14 -17.62
C GLU A 52 27.53 -42.65 -17.97
N ARG A 53 28.65 -41.94 -18.17
CA ARG A 53 28.65 -40.52 -18.56
C ARG A 53 28.24 -40.27 -20.01
N ILE A 54 28.57 -41.17 -20.93
CA ILE A 54 28.25 -41.02 -22.37
C ILE A 54 26.86 -41.58 -22.67
N MET A 55 26.53 -42.77 -22.17
CA MET A 55 25.28 -43.45 -22.46
C MET A 55 24.18 -43.17 -21.44
N GLY A 56 24.48 -42.63 -20.25
CA GLY A 56 23.46 -42.30 -19.25
C GLY A 56 22.56 -41.12 -19.65
N SER A 57 23.05 -40.21 -20.49
CA SER A 57 22.31 -39.03 -20.97
C SER A 57 21.58 -39.25 -22.29
N LEU A 58 21.89 -40.34 -23.00
CA LEU A 58 21.35 -40.62 -24.34
C LEU A 58 19.87 -41.07 -24.33
N PRO A 59 19.40 -41.92 -23.40
CA PRO A 59 18.00 -42.30 -23.29
C PRO A 59 17.03 -41.12 -23.11
N PRO A 60 17.24 -40.16 -22.17
CA PRO A 60 16.32 -39.03 -22.03
C PRO A 60 16.33 -38.10 -23.25
N GLU A 61 17.45 -37.96 -23.95
CA GLU A 61 17.51 -37.15 -25.19
C GLU A 61 16.78 -37.83 -26.36
N LEU A 62 16.91 -39.14 -26.54
CA LEU A 62 16.11 -39.88 -27.51
C LEU A 62 14.62 -39.81 -27.19
N GLN A 63 14.25 -39.81 -25.90
CA GLN A 63 12.87 -39.65 -25.47
C GLN A 63 12.33 -38.25 -25.81
N ARG A 64 13.12 -37.19 -25.57
CA ARG A 64 12.76 -35.81 -25.98
C ARG A 64 12.61 -35.68 -27.49
N LEU A 65 13.52 -36.28 -28.26
CA LEU A 65 13.44 -36.29 -29.72
C LEU A 65 12.18 -37.03 -30.20
N GLY A 66 11.84 -38.16 -29.58
CA GLY A 66 10.60 -38.89 -29.84
C GLY A 66 9.35 -38.06 -29.55
N MET A 67 9.34 -37.32 -28.43
CA MET A 67 8.26 -36.37 -28.10
C MET A 67 8.15 -35.23 -29.13
N ALA A 68 9.29 -34.69 -29.59
CA ALA A 68 9.31 -33.64 -30.59
C ALA A 68 8.80 -34.12 -31.96
N LEU A 69 9.13 -35.36 -32.36
CA LEU A 69 8.69 -35.97 -33.61
C LEU A 69 7.21 -36.38 -33.59
N THR A 70 6.59 -36.49 -32.41
CA THR A 70 5.16 -36.79 -32.23
C THR A 70 4.31 -35.56 -31.92
N ALA A 71 4.90 -34.36 -31.93
CA ALA A 71 4.20 -33.12 -31.65
C ALA A 71 3.10 -32.84 -32.70
N ALA A 72 1.85 -32.77 -32.24
CA ALA A 72 0.68 -32.38 -33.03
C ALA A 72 0.34 -30.89 -32.78
N PRO A 73 -0.41 -30.22 -33.69
CA PRO A 73 -0.88 -28.87 -33.46
C PRO A 73 -1.72 -28.78 -32.18
N VAL A 74 -1.42 -27.80 -31.33
CA VAL A 74 -2.13 -27.57 -30.07
C VAL A 74 -3.50 -26.95 -30.38
N THR A 75 -4.56 -27.64 -29.96
CA THR A 75 -5.95 -27.17 -30.05
C THR A 75 -6.54 -26.97 -28.65
N LEU A 76 -7.67 -26.27 -28.53
CA LEU A 76 -8.37 -26.11 -27.25
C LEU A 76 -8.74 -27.45 -26.59
N GLN A 77 -8.93 -28.49 -27.39
CA GLN A 77 -9.29 -29.84 -26.94
C GLN A 77 -8.06 -30.64 -26.49
N SER A 78 -6.87 -30.31 -27.00
CA SER A 78 -5.61 -30.95 -26.61
C SER A 78 -4.93 -30.29 -25.40
N LEU A 79 -5.51 -29.20 -24.87
CA LEU A 79 -5.00 -28.55 -23.67
C LEU A 79 -5.33 -29.38 -22.42
N PRO A 80 -4.39 -29.47 -21.44
CA PRO A 80 -4.68 -30.00 -20.12
C PRO A 80 -5.90 -29.33 -19.48
N GLU A 81 -6.73 -30.10 -18.78
CA GLU A 81 -7.96 -29.58 -18.18
C GLU A 81 -7.72 -28.40 -17.21
N ASP A 82 -6.62 -28.44 -16.46
CA ASP A 82 -6.21 -27.38 -15.53
C ASP A 82 -5.98 -26.04 -16.23
N LEU A 83 -5.48 -26.05 -17.46
CA LEU A 83 -5.27 -24.82 -18.24
C LEU A 83 -6.58 -24.36 -18.87
N ARG A 84 -7.37 -25.29 -19.41
CA ARG A 84 -8.65 -24.99 -20.03
C ARG A 84 -9.61 -24.34 -19.04
N THR A 85 -9.76 -24.91 -17.85
CA THR A 85 -10.70 -24.42 -16.81
C THR A 85 -10.30 -23.06 -16.21
N ARG A 86 -9.02 -22.67 -16.25
CA ARG A 86 -8.56 -21.34 -15.82
C ARG A 86 -8.97 -20.21 -16.75
N TYR A 87 -9.20 -20.52 -18.03
CA TYR A 87 -9.47 -19.53 -19.07
C TYR A 87 -10.85 -19.67 -19.70
N VAL A 88 -11.48 -20.84 -19.68
CA VAL A 88 -12.79 -21.05 -20.30
C VAL A 88 -13.73 -21.71 -19.30
N THR A 89 -14.87 -21.08 -19.07
CA THR A 89 -15.91 -21.64 -18.20
C THR A 89 -16.61 -22.82 -18.89
N PRO A 90 -17.29 -23.70 -18.14
CA PRO A 90 -18.12 -24.77 -18.73
C PRO A 90 -19.21 -24.26 -19.69
N GLN A 91 -19.61 -22.99 -19.53
CA GLN A 91 -20.61 -22.31 -20.36
C GLN A 91 -20.01 -21.70 -21.64
N GLY A 92 -18.71 -21.88 -21.87
CA GLY A 92 -18.00 -21.37 -23.06
C GLY A 92 -17.54 -19.92 -22.97
N GLN A 93 -17.60 -19.28 -21.81
CA GLN A 93 -17.09 -17.91 -21.63
C GLN A 93 -15.58 -17.93 -21.44
N ALA A 94 -14.86 -17.14 -22.24
CA ALA A 94 -13.41 -17.02 -22.14
C ALA A 94 -13.01 -15.82 -21.27
N ARG A 95 -12.02 -16.03 -20.40
CA ARG A 95 -11.33 -15.00 -19.64
C ARG A 95 -10.23 -14.38 -20.51
N ILE A 96 -10.26 -13.07 -20.63
CA ILE A 96 -9.22 -12.28 -21.31
C ILE A 96 -8.40 -11.57 -20.24
N GLU A 97 -7.09 -11.79 -20.24
CA GLU A 97 -6.16 -11.08 -19.37
C GLU A 97 -5.48 -9.96 -20.15
N VAL A 98 -5.58 -8.73 -19.64
CA VAL A 98 -4.95 -7.56 -20.23
C VAL A 98 -3.79 -7.15 -19.34
N PHE A 99 -2.58 -7.19 -19.88
CA PHE A 99 -1.38 -6.77 -19.17
C PHE A 99 -1.03 -5.32 -19.50
N PRO A 100 -0.67 -4.50 -18.49
CA PRO A 100 -0.25 -3.14 -18.70
C PRO A 100 1.09 -3.10 -19.45
N ARG A 101 1.24 -2.15 -20.37
CA ARG A 101 2.53 -1.87 -21.02
C ARG A 101 3.50 -1.13 -20.10
N ALA A 102 2.97 -0.33 -19.17
CA ALA A 102 3.72 0.50 -18.23
C ALA A 102 3.86 -0.18 -16.86
N ASN A 103 4.80 0.30 -16.04
CA ASN A 103 4.93 -0.13 -14.66
C ASN A 103 3.84 0.52 -13.79
N LEU A 104 2.96 -0.30 -13.23
CA LEU A 104 1.84 0.14 -12.40
C LEU A 104 2.23 0.51 -10.96
N SER A 105 3.52 0.55 -10.63
CA SER A 105 4.00 1.07 -9.35
C SER A 105 3.71 2.57 -9.15
N SER A 106 3.45 3.31 -10.23
CA SER A 106 3.03 4.70 -10.17
C SER A 106 1.51 4.83 -10.20
N ASN A 107 0.95 5.66 -9.31
CA ASN A 107 -0.49 5.91 -9.26
C ASN A 107 -1.04 6.45 -10.58
N ALA A 108 -0.31 7.36 -11.25
CA ALA A 108 -0.73 7.91 -12.53
C ALA A 108 -0.86 6.82 -13.61
N ALA A 109 0.16 5.97 -13.79
CA ALA A 109 0.10 4.89 -14.78
C ALA A 109 -0.99 3.86 -14.45
N MET A 110 -1.24 3.60 -13.15
CA MET A 110 -2.31 2.71 -12.72
C MET A 110 -3.69 3.28 -13.04
N LEU A 111 -3.93 4.56 -12.72
CA LEU A 111 -5.19 5.25 -13.04
C LEU A 111 -5.43 5.30 -14.55
N ASP A 112 -4.40 5.63 -15.33
CA ASP A 112 -4.50 5.70 -16.79
C ASP A 112 -4.78 4.33 -17.40
N PHE A 113 -4.11 3.27 -16.92
CA PHE A 113 -4.36 1.91 -17.37
C PHE A 113 -5.80 1.47 -17.07
N VAL A 114 -6.26 1.62 -15.82
CA VAL A 114 -7.62 1.25 -15.41
C VAL A 114 -8.65 2.01 -16.23
N ARG A 115 -8.50 3.33 -16.36
CA ARG A 115 -9.40 4.18 -17.15
C ARG A 115 -9.49 3.72 -18.60
N ASN A 116 -8.36 3.48 -19.25
CA ASN A 116 -8.34 3.06 -20.66
C ASN A 116 -8.96 1.67 -20.87
N VAL A 117 -8.73 0.73 -19.95
CA VAL A 117 -9.32 -0.61 -20.02
C VAL A 117 -10.84 -0.55 -19.81
N GLN A 118 -11.30 0.20 -18.81
CA GLN A 118 -12.73 0.31 -18.49
C GLN A 118 -13.53 1.09 -19.53
N GLN A 119 -12.90 2.00 -20.27
CA GLN A 119 -13.53 2.66 -21.42
C GLN A 119 -13.92 1.67 -22.53
N VAL A 120 -13.13 0.62 -22.73
CA VAL A 120 -13.41 -0.43 -23.73
C VAL A 120 -14.27 -1.55 -23.16
N ALA A 121 -14.00 -1.95 -21.91
CA ALA A 121 -14.68 -3.03 -21.22
C ALA A 121 -15.11 -2.57 -19.82
N PRO A 122 -16.33 -2.00 -19.66
CA PRO A 122 -16.81 -1.46 -18.38
C PRO A 122 -16.88 -2.48 -17.24
N GLN A 123 -17.02 -3.77 -17.57
CA GLN A 123 -17.04 -4.86 -16.60
C GLN A 123 -15.66 -5.46 -16.34
N ALA A 124 -14.58 -4.83 -16.84
CA ALA A 124 -13.22 -5.30 -16.58
C ALA A 124 -12.94 -5.28 -15.08
N ALA A 125 -12.45 -6.40 -14.57
CA ALA A 125 -12.10 -6.59 -13.18
C ALA A 125 -10.67 -7.10 -13.06
N GLY A 126 -10.07 -6.91 -11.88
CA GLY A 126 -8.70 -7.34 -11.59
C GLY A 126 -8.08 -6.48 -10.51
N ALA A 127 -6.89 -6.86 -10.06
CA ALA A 127 -6.21 -6.18 -8.96
C ALA A 127 -6.04 -4.65 -9.17
N PRO A 128 -5.64 -4.14 -10.37
CA PRO A 128 -5.53 -2.69 -10.58
C PRO A 128 -6.87 -1.97 -10.47
N VAL A 129 -7.93 -2.55 -11.05
CA VAL A 129 -9.28 -1.98 -11.01
C VAL A 129 -9.78 -1.91 -9.57
N MET A 130 -9.67 -3.02 -8.83
CA MET A 130 -10.09 -3.08 -7.42
C MET A 130 -9.34 -2.09 -6.53
N LEU A 131 -8.05 -1.86 -6.77
CA LEU A 131 -7.26 -0.90 -6.00
C LEU A 131 -7.69 0.54 -6.28
N VAL A 132 -7.95 0.89 -7.54
CA VAL A 132 -8.41 2.24 -7.93
C VAL A 132 -9.82 2.50 -7.44
N GLU A 133 -10.78 1.65 -7.81
CA GLU A 133 -12.18 1.81 -7.42
C GLU A 133 -12.35 1.70 -5.90
N GLY A 134 -11.64 0.78 -5.26
CA GLY A 134 -11.64 0.66 -3.81
C GLY A 134 -11.08 1.90 -3.13
N GLY A 135 -10.02 2.51 -3.68
CA GLY A 135 -9.47 3.76 -3.18
C GLY A 135 -10.44 4.94 -3.30
N GLU A 136 -11.13 5.06 -4.43
CA GLU A 136 -12.16 6.09 -4.65
C GLU A 136 -13.36 5.90 -3.73
N ALA A 137 -13.83 4.66 -3.56
CA ALA A 137 -14.94 4.33 -2.66
C ALA A 137 -14.59 4.68 -1.19
N VAL A 138 -13.37 4.36 -0.76
CA VAL A 138 -12.88 4.72 0.58
C VAL A 138 -12.81 6.24 0.74
N LEU A 139 -12.29 6.96 -0.25
CA LEU A 139 -12.23 8.43 -0.21
C LEU A 139 -13.63 9.04 -0.09
N ALA A 140 -14.59 8.57 -0.89
CA ALA A 140 -15.97 9.04 -0.83
C ALA A 140 -16.60 8.78 0.55
N ALA A 141 -16.42 7.58 1.10
CA ALA A 141 -16.93 7.23 2.43
C ALA A 141 -16.34 8.13 3.54
N PHE A 142 -15.06 8.49 3.47
CA PHE A 142 -14.45 9.37 4.45
C PHE A 142 -14.87 10.84 4.32
N GLN A 143 -15.13 11.30 3.10
CA GLN A 143 -15.72 12.62 2.86
C GLN A 143 -17.13 12.69 3.45
N GLU A 144 -17.95 11.65 3.18
CA GLU A 144 -19.29 11.52 3.76
C GLU A 144 -19.22 11.46 5.30
N ALA A 145 -18.34 10.62 5.87
CA ALA A 145 -18.17 10.51 7.31
C ALA A 145 -17.74 11.84 7.95
N THR A 146 -16.87 12.61 7.28
CA THR A 146 -16.43 13.93 7.76
C THR A 146 -17.57 14.95 7.71
N ALA A 147 -18.38 14.95 6.65
CA ALA A 147 -19.56 15.82 6.55
C ALA A 147 -20.60 15.46 7.64
N ILE A 148 -20.90 14.18 7.81
CA ILE A 148 -21.81 13.69 8.85
C ILE A 148 -21.28 14.05 10.24
N ALA A 149 -19.99 13.83 10.51
CA ALA A 149 -19.37 14.17 11.79
C ALA A 149 -19.44 15.68 12.04
N MET A 150 -19.10 16.52 11.07
CA MET A 150 -19.15 17.98 11.19
C MET A 150 -20.58 18.46 11.52
N ILE A 151 -21.59 17.97 10.80
CA ILE A 151 -22.99 18.33 11.02
C ILE A 151 -23.46 17.85 12.39
N SER A 152 -23.20 16.58 12.73
CA SER A 152 -23.65 15.96 13.98
C SER A 152 -23.03 16.64 15.20
N ILE A 153 -21.73 16.94 15.13
CA ILE A 153 -21.00 17.64 16.19
C ILE A 153 -21.46 19.09 16.31
N SER A 154 -21.66 19.79 15.20
CA SER A 154 -22.17 21.17 15.22
C SER A 154 -23.56 21.23 15.87
N LEU A 155 -24.43 20.28 15.53
CA LEU A 155 -25.75 20.15 16.11
C LEU A 155 -25.67 19.82 17.61
N LEU A 156 -24.82 18.87 18.00
CA LEU A 156 -24.59 18.53 19.41
C LEU A 156 -24.09 19.74 20.21
N LEU A 157 -23.10 20.46 19.69
CA LEU A 157 -22.59 21.68 20.30
C LEU A 157 -23.66 22.75 20.41
N PHE A 158 -24.48 22.93 19.38
CA PHE A 158 -25.60 23.85 19.41
C PHE A 158 -26.63 23.46 20.48
N LEU A 159 -26.95 22.17 20.63
CA LEU A 159 -27.89 21.69 21.65
C LEU A 159 -27.34 21.87 23.08
N VAL A 160 -26.04 21.64 23.29
CA VAL A 160 -25.37 21.79 24.58
C VAL A 160 -25.19 23.27 24.95
N LEU A 161 -24.72 24.08 24.01
CA LEU A 161 -24.41 25.49 24.26
C LEU A 161 -25.66 26.38 24.14
N ARG A 162 -26.67 25.96 23.36
CA ARG A 162 -27.91 26.71 23.06
C ARG A 162 -27.65 28.12 22.50
N CYS A 163 -26.47 28.36 21.92
CA CYS A 163 -26.06 29.65 21.40
C CYS A 163 -25.25 29.43 20.12
N TRP A 164 -25.75 29.93 18.99
CA TRP A 164 -25.09 29.76 17.69
C TRP A 164 -23.71 30.44 17.63
N ARG A 165 -23.54 31.55 18.36
CA ARG A 165 -22.26 32.26 18.47
C ARG A 165 -21.23 31.38 19.18
N ASP A 166 -21.58 30.82 20.34
CA ASP A 166 -20.67 29.96 21.12
C ASP A 166 -20.28 28.70 20.31
N THR A 167 -21.23 28.12 19.57
CA THR A 167 -20.96 26.98 18.68
C THR A 167 -19.94 27.36 17.59
N LEU A 168 -20.11 28.50 16.93
CA LEU A 168 -19.17 28.99 15.92
C LEU A 168 -17.78 29.31 16.53
N LEU A 169 -17.73 29.88 17.74
CA LEU A 169 -16.49 30.15 18.46
C LEU A 169 -15.69 28.88 18.76
N VAL A 170 -16.37 27.76 19.01
CA VAL A 170 -15.71 26.45 19.18
C VAL A 170 -15.28 25.88 17.83
N MET A 171 -16.13 25.96 16.80
CA MET A 171 -15.84 25.37 15.50
C MET A 171 -14.71 26.07 14.74
N ALA A 172 -14.57 27.38 14.85
CA ALA A 172 -13.52 28.14 14.17
C ALA A 172 -12.09 27.65 14.47
N PRO A 173 -11.63 27.53 15.74
CA PRO A 173 -10.29 27.04 16.06
C PRO A 173 -10.11 25.55 15.70
N LEU A 174 -11.18 24.77 15.68
CA LEU A 174 -11.16 23.37 15.22
C LEU A 174 -10.90 23.25 13.72
N LEU A 175 -11.59 24.04 12.91
CA LEU A 175 -11.35 24.11 11.47
C LEU A 175 -9.95 24.64 11.16
N LEU A 176 -9.47 25.62 11.94
CA LEU A 176 -8.10 26.12 11.85
C LEU A 176 -7.08 25.04 12.20
N ALA A 177 -7.31 24.23 13.24
CA ALA A 177 -6.45 23.10 13.58
C ALA A 177 -6.41 22.05 12.45
N ALA A 178 -7.55 21.77 11.81
CA ALA A 178 -7.59 20.88 10.64
C ALA A 178 -6.75 21.44 9.48
N LEU A 179 -6.87 22.74 9.20
CA LEU A 179 -6.07 23.41 8.18
C LEU A 179 -4.56 23.36 8.50
N PHE A 180 -4.18 23.64 9.75
CA PHE A 180 -2.78 23.53 10.21
C PHE A 180 -2.28 22.10 10.19
N THR A 181 -3.13 21.12 10.41
CA THR A 181 -2.75 19.71 10.28
C THR A 181 -2.40 19.40 8.83
N VAL A 182 -3.26 19.76 7.87
CA VAL A 182 -3.00 19.56 6.44
C VAL A 182 -1.74 20.32 5.98
N ALA A 183 -1.58 21.58 6.40
CA ALA A 183 -0.39 22.37 6.11
C ALA A 183 0.88 21.76 6.73
N GLY A 184 0.79 21.30 7.99
CA GLY A 184 1.88 20.63 8.69
C GLY A 184 2.27 19.31 8.05
N MET A 185 1.31 18.54 7.54
CA MET A 185 1.58 17.33 6.76
C MET A 185 2.38 17.65 5.50
N SER A 186 1.96 18.68 4.76
CA SER A 186 2.69 19.14 3.57
C SER A 186 4.12 19.58 3.90
N TYR A 187 4.32 20.27 5.03
CA TYR A 187 5.65 20.72 5.46
C TYR A 187 6.56 19.57 5.90
N LEU A 188 5.99 18.56 6.57
CA LEU A 188 6.73 17.38 7.07
C LEU A 188 6.91 16.28 6.00
N GLY A 189 6.41 16.49 4.77
CA GLY A 189 6.44 15.49 3.71
C GLY A 189 5.54 14.28 3.99
N LEU A 190 4.54 14.41 4.86
CA LEU A 190 3.56 13.37 5.14
C LEU A 190 2.45 13.42 4.09
N SER A 191 2.20 12.30 3.43
CA SER A 191 1.13 12.17 2.44
C SER A 191 -0.09 11.46 3.03
N PHE A 192 -1.27 11.81 2.51
CA PHE A 192 -2.47 11.02 2.77
C PHE A 192 -2.39 9.66 2.06
N ASN A 193 -2.88 8.63 2.75
CA ASN A 193 -3.05 7.27 2.26
C ASN A 193 -4.35 6.69 2.85
N LEU A 194 -4.73 5.51 2.37
CA LEU A 194 -5.97 4.85 2.80
C LEU A 194 -6.02 4.55 4.31
N GLY A 195 -4.87 4.46 4.99
CA GLY A 195 -4.80 4.25 6.42
C GLY A 195 -4.95 5.52 7.25
N ASN A 196 -4.28 6.62 6.87
CA ASN A 196 -4.28 7.86 7.67
C ASN A 196 -5.38 8.88 7.29
N ILE A 197 -6.20 8.60 6.27
CA ILE A 197 -7.29 9.49 5.87
C ILE A 197 -8.37 9.66 6.96
N ILE A 198 -8.51 8.69 7.87
CA ILE A 198 -9.43 8.72 9.01
C ILE A 198 -9.14 9.85 10.02
N VAL A 199 -7.98 10.48 9.94
CA VAL A 199 -7.57 11.53 10.88
C VAL A 199 -8.49 12.74 10.82
N LEU A 200 -8.99 13.13 9.65
CA LEU A 200 -9.83 14.32 9.49
C LEU A 200 -11.14 14.25 10.30
N PRO A 201 -11.99 13.23 10.16
CA PRO A 201 -13.21 13.14 10.98
C PRO A 201 -12.90 12.94 12.47
N LEU A 202 -11.82 12.21 12.81
CA LEU A 202 -11.43 11.98 14.20
C LEU A 202 -10.94 13.25 14.90
N LEU A 203 -10.24 14.14 14.17
CA LEU A 203 -9.75 15.43 14.66
C LEU A 203 -10.92 16.28 15.17
N ILE A 204 -12.03 16.34 14.42
CA ILE A 204 -13.21 17.13 14.80
C ILE A 204 -13.77 16.60 16.12
N GLY A 205 -13.97 15.29 16.24
CA GLY A 205 -14.49 14.68 17.47
C GLY A 205 -13.58 14.93 18.68
N LEU A 206 -12.27 14.71 18.53
CA LEU A 206 -11.31 14.85 19.61
C LEU A 206 -11.15 16.30 20.07
N GLY A 207 -11.06 17.25 19.14
CA GLY A 207 -10.90 18.65 19.52
C GLY A 207 -12.16 19.22 20.16
N VAL A 208 -13.35 18.75 19.81
CA VAL A 208 -14.59 19.18 20.49
C VAL A 208 -14.61 18.71 21.94
N ALA A 209 -14.16 17.48 22.20
CA ALA A 209 -14.06 16.95 23.56
C ALA A 209 -13.18 17.85 24.44
N PHE A 210 -12.05 18.33 23.93
CA PHE A 210 -11.18 19.27 24.65
C PHE A 210 -11.78 20.68 24.74
N ALA A 211 -12.35 21.20 23.65
CA ALA A 211 -12.87 22.56 23.60
C ALA A 211 -14.08 22.77 24.52
N ILE A 212 -14.94 21.75 24.68
CA ILE A 212 -16.11 21.82 25.57
C ILE A 212 -15.70 22.11 27.02
N TYR A 213 -14.61 21.52 27.53
CA TYR A 213 -14.16 21.79 28.89
C TYR A 213 -13.77 23.26 29.10
N ILE A 214 -13.10 23.86 28.10
CA ILE A 214 -12.69 25.26 28.13
C ILE A 214 -13.93 26.17 28.11
N VAL A 215 -14.85 25.92 27.18
CA VAL A 215 -16.07 26.73 27.02
C VAL A 215 -17.02 26.57 28.20
N ALA A 216 -17.20 25.36 28.73
CA ALA A 216 -18.04 25.12 29.89
C ALA A 216 -17.52 25.86 31.13
N ARG A 217 -16.20 25.90 31.33
CA ARG A 217 -15.58 26.68 32.41
C ARG A 217 -15.80 28.17 32.22
N TRP A 218 -15.60 28.69 31.01
CA TRP A 218 -15.89 30.10 30.71
C TRP A 218 -17.36 30.46 30.98
N ARG A 219 -18.31 29.63 30.55
CA ARG A 219 -19.76 29.83 30.81
C ARG A 219 -20.16 29.73 32.28
N SER A 220 -19.33 29.14 33.15
CA SER A 220 -19.57 29.15 34.59
C SER A 220 -19.31 30.50 35.26
N GLY A 221 -19.04 31.56 34.48
CA GLY A 221 -18.84 32.93 34.95
C GLY A 221 -17.39 33.27 35.29
N THR A 222 -16.44 32.41 34.92
CA THR A 222 -15.01 32.71 35.09
C THR A 222 -14.52 33.57 33.93
N ASP A 223 -14.03 34.76 34.24
CA ASP A 223 -13.38 35.64 33.27
C ASP A 223 -12.23 34.92 32.55
N VAL A 224 -11.99 35.21 31.27
CA VAL A 224 -11.07 34.42 30.44
C VAL A 224 -9.64 34.46 30.99
N ALA A 225 -9.20 35.61 31.53
CA ALA A 225 -7.88 35.76 32.15
C ALA A 225 -7.72 34.88 33.42
N HIS A 226 -8.77 34.77 34.23
CA HIS A 226 -8.77 33.89 35.41
C HIS A 226 -8.94 32.42 35.02
N MET A 227 -9.73 32.14 33.97
CA MET A 227 -9.97 30.80 33.45
C MET A 227 -8.66 30.13 33.00
N LEU A 228 -7.78 30.88 32.35
CA LEU A 228 -6.45 30.41 31.94
C LEU A 228 -5.54 30.04 33.12
N GLN A 229 -5.77 30.61 34.31
CA GLN A 229 -5.03 30.31 35.53
C GLN A 229 -5.66 29.16 36.34
N THR A 230 -6.83 28.67 35.95
CA THR A 230 -7.46 27.52 36.60
C THR A 230 -6.80 26.20 36.21
N SER A 231 -7.15 25.12 36.90
CA SER A 231 -6.68 23.78 36.57
C SER A 231 -7.26 23.21 35.26
N THR A 232 -8.27 23.86 34.64
CA THR A 232 -8.96 23.29 33.47
C THR A 232 -8.08 23.24 32.21
N PRO A 233 -7.41 24.33 31.76
CA PRO A 233 -6.47 24.27 30.65
C PRO A 233 -5.31 23.29 30.89
N PHE A 234 -4.80 23.23 32.13
CA PHE A 234 -3.77 22.27 32.52
C PHE A 234 -4.27 20.81 32.44
N ALA A 235 -5.49 20.54 32.91
CA ALA A 235 -6.08 19.20 32.79
C ALA A 235 -6.27 18.78 31.33
N VAL A 236 -6.73 19.70 30.47
CA VAL A 236 -6.84 19.47 29.02
C VAL A 236 -5.46 19.20 28.40
N PHE A 237 -4.45 19.99 28.77
CA PHE A 237 -3.08 19.81 28.28
C PHE A 237 -2.50 18.44 28.67
N PHE A 238 -2.61 18.04 29.94
CA PHE A 238 -2.12 16.74 30.41
C PHE A 238 -2.90 15.57 29.80
N SER A 239 -4.22 15.68 29.67
CA SER A 239 -5.04 14.70 28.96
C SER A 239 -4.59 14.56 27.51
N GLY A 240 -4.33 15.69 26.85
CA GLY A 240 -3.77 15.75 25.50
C GLY A 240 -2.41 15.06 25.39
N ILE A 241 -1.50 15.27 26.35
CA ILE A 241 -0.20 14.58 26.38
C ILE A 241 -0.37 13.06 26.51
N THR A 242 -1.32 12.58 27.32
CA THR A 242 -1.60 11.15 27.44
C THR A 242 -2.05 10.55 26.10
N THR A 243 -2.98 11.22 25.40
CA THR A 243 -3.41 10.78 24.07
C THR A 243 -2.29 10.90 23.03
N LEU A 244 -1.46 11.95 23.11
CA LEU A 244 -0.31 12.13 22.24
C LEU A 244 0.72 11.02 22.44
N SER A 245 0.90 10.54 23.67
CA SER A 245 1.77 9.42 24.00
C SER A 245 1.25 8.11 23.39
N ALA A 246 -0.07 7.89 23.41
CA ALA A 246 -0.69 6.73 22.77
C ALA A 246 -0.50 6.76 21.23
N PHE A 247 -0.77 7.89 20.58
CA PHE A 247 -0.54 8.05 19.14
C PHE A 247 0.95 8.04 18.78
N GLY A 248 1.80 8.57 19.66
CA GLY A 248 3.25 8.55 19.51
C GLY A 248 3.80 7.13 19.57
N SER A 249 3.28 6.27 20.46
CA SER A 249 3.62 4.85 20.48
C SER A 249 3.22 4.16 19.17
N MET A 250 2.03 4.46 18.65
CA MET A 250 1.56 3.96 17.35
C MET A 250 2.45 4.44 16.18
N ALA A 251 2.98 5.67 16.25
CA ALA A 251 3.86 6.24 15.24
C ALA A 251 5.21 5.51 15.09
N ILE A 252 5.62 4.75 16.11
CA ILE A 252 6.86 3.95 16.14
C ILE A 252 6.62 2.50 15.67
N SER A 253 5.38 2.15 15.30
CA SER A 253 5.03 0.83 14.78
C SER A 253 5.91 0.42 13.57
N LEU A 254 6.22 -0.88 13.50
CA LEU A 254 6.90 -1.48 12.34
C LEU A 254 5.99 -1.53 11.11
N ASP A 255 4.67 -1.59 11.32
CA ASP A 255 3.71 -1.55 10.23
C ASP A 255 3.64 -0.12 9.64
N PRO A 256 3.95 0.07 8.33
CA PRO A 256 3.97 1.40 7.72
C PRO A 256 2.62 2.13 7.77
N GLY A 257 1.51 1.39 7.70
CA GLY A 257 0.16 1.95 7.78
C GLY A 257 -0.11 2.55 9.16
N MET A 258 0.17 1.78 10.21
CA MET A 258 0.01 2.21 11.61
C MET A 258 0.98 3.35 11.97
N ALA A 259 2.23 3.28 11.50
CA ALA A 259 3.21 4.34 11.72
C ALA A 259 2.76 5.66 11.08
N SER A 260 2.25 5.60 9.83
CA SER A 260 1.73 6.78 9.13
C SER A 260 0.50 7.36 9.84
N LEU A 261 -0.44 6.51 10.27
CA LEU A 261 -1.62 6.93 11.02
C LEU A 261 -1.23 7.58 12.35
N GLY A 262 -0.34 6.96 13.12
CA GLY A 262 0.17 7.50 14.39
C GLY A 262 0.83 8.87 14.22
N LYS A 263 1.75 9.04 13.26
CA LYS A 263 2.41 10.33 12.97
C LYS A 263 1.39 11.42 12.65
N THR A 264 0.40 11.09 11.83
CA THR A 264 -0.63 12.04 11.38
C THR A 264 -1.56 12.42 12.53
N LEU A 265 -1.94 11.46 13.38
CA LEU A 265 -2.75 11.70 14.58
C LEU A 265 -2.01 12.53 15.63
N SER A 266 -0.74 12.26 15.86
CA SER A 266 0.08 13.04 16.79
C SER A 266 0.20 14.49 16.34
N LEU A 267 0.44 14.73 15.04
CA LEU A 267 0.45 16.07 14.48
C LEU A 267 -0.91 16.76 14.62
N ALA A 268 -1.99 16.06 14.24
CA ALA A 268 -3.35 16.56 14.33
C ALA A 268 -3.70 16.99 15.76
N LEU A 269 -3.42 16.13 16.74
CA LEU A 269 -3.67 16.41 18.15
C LEU A 269 -2.83 17.59 18.66
N ALA A 270 -1.55 17.69 18.26
CA ALA A 270 -0.72 18.82 18.63
C ALA A 270 -1.31 20.15 18.11
N MET A 271 -1.78 20.18 16.86
CA MET A 271 -2.43 21.36 16.27
C MET A 271 -3.78 21.68 16.94
N VAL A 272 -4.55 20.65 17.29
CA VAL A 272 -5.81 20.81 18.05
C VAL A 272 -5.56 21.42 19.42
N LEU A 273 -4.60 20.88 20.19
CA LEU A 273 -4.26 21.43 21.52
C LEU A 273 -3.77 22.87 21.41
N LEU A 274 -2.92 23.17 20.42
CA LEU A 274 -2.47 24.53 20.16
C LEU A 274 -3.64 25.48 19.90
N CYS A 275 -4.56 25.11 19.01
CA CYS A 275 -5.70 25.97 18.67
C CYS A 275 -6.68 26.10 19.84
N ILE A 276 -6.91 25.06 20.64
CA ILE A 276 -7.82 25.10 21.77
C ILE A 276 -7.25 25.85 22.97
N LEU A 277 -5.94 25.76 23.22
CA LEU A 277 -5.32 26.42 24.37
C LEU A 277 -4.89 27.86 24.07
N VAL A 278 -4.69 28.21 22.79
CA VAL A 278 -4.23 29.55 22.38
C VAL A 278 -5.32 30.31 21.63
N VAL A 279 -5.82 29.76 20.53
CA VAL A 279 -6.72 30.47 19.61
C VAL A 279 -8.13 30.61 20.21
N LEU A 280 -8.65 29.56 20.84
CA LEU A 280 -9.99 29.61 21.45
C LEU A 280 -10.10 30.67 22.57
N PRO A 281 -9.19 30.74 23.57
CA PRO A 281 -9.20 31.83 24.55
C PRO A 281 -9.05 33.22 23.93
N ALA A 282 -8.21 33.37 22.90
CA ALA A 282 -8.07 34.63 22.19
C ALA A 282 -9.37 35.05 21.48
N LEU A 283 -10.07 34.11 20.85
CA LEU A 283 -11.38 34.34 20.24
C LEU A 283 -12.43 34.69 21.29
N LEU A 284 -12.43 34.01 22.45
CA LEU A 284 -13.33 34.34 23.55
C LEU A 284 -13.09 35.78 24.05
N LEU A 285 -11.83 36.21 24.22
CA LEU A 285 -11.50 37.59 24.62
C LEU A 285 -11.95 38.64 23.60
N LEU A 286 -11.85 38.34 22.30
CA LEU A 286 -12.19 39.28 21.23
C LEU A 286 -13.70 39.42 21.02
N PHE A 287 -14.45 38.32 21.13
CA PHE A 287 -15.86 38.27 20.75
C PHE A 287 -16.84 38.29 21.93
N THR A 288 -16.35 38.27 23.17
CA THR A 288 -17.17 38.31 24.37
C THR A 288 -16.72 39.46 25.28
N HIS A 289 -17.65 40.32 25.68
CA HIS A 289 -17.38 41.35 26.68
C HIS A 289 -17.27 40.67 28.05
N SER A 290 -16.24 41.04 28.83
CA SER A 290 -16.00 40.45 30.15
C SER A 290 -17.26 40.62 31.03
N PRO A 291 -17.68 39.59 31.79
CA PRO A 291 -18.86 39.66 32.68
C PRO A 291 -18.84 40.82 33.69
N ARG A 292 -17.69 41.49 33.87
CA ARG A 292 -17.53 42.68 34.71
C ARG A 292 -18.37 43.88 34.27
N GLU A 293 -18.64 44.07 32.97
CA GLU A 293 -19.46 45.20 32.53
C GLU A 293 -20.95 45.03 32.87
N GLN A 294 -21.46 43.79 32.95
CA GLN A 294 -22.84 43.53 33.33
C GLN A 294 -23.09 43.69 34.83
N GLY A 295 -22.08 43.38 35.67
CA GLY A 295 -22.16 43.61 37.12
C GLY A 295 -22.09 45.09 37.50
N ILE A 296 -21.27 45.89 36.81
CA ILE A 296 -21.15 47.34 37.06
C ILE A 296 -22.38 48.09 36.53
N ALA A 297 -22.90 47.72 35.35
CA ALA A 297 -24.11 48.33 34.79
C ALA A 297 -25.40 48.04 35.60
N GLN A 298 -25.42 46.97 36.39
CA GLN A 298 -26.53 46.66 37.30
C GLN A 298 -26.46 47.39 38.65
N ASP A 299 -25.26 47.81 39.08
CA ASP A 299 -25.03 48.52 40.35
C ASP A 299 -25.14 50.05 40.20
N GLU A 300 -24.87 50.60 39.01
CA GLU A 300 -25.10 52.03 38.70
C GLU A 300 -26.56 52.37 38.34
N GLY A 301 -27.42 51.35 38.17
CA GLY A 301 -28.83 51.49 37.81
C GLY A 301 -29.82 51.32 38.98
N ARG A 302 -29.35 51.31 40.23
CA ARG A 302 -30.16 51.13 41.44
C ARG A 302 -30.08 52.29 42.42
#